data_AF-A0A327YJ44-F1
#
_entry.id   AF-A0A327YJ44-F1
#
_cell.length_a   1.000
_cell.length_b   1.000
_cell.length_c   1.000
_cell.angle_alpha   90.00
_cell.angle_beta   90.00
_cell.angle_gamma   90.00
#
_symmetry.space_group_name_H-M   'P 1'
#
loop_
_entity.id
_entity.type
_entity.pdbx_description
1 polymer ?
#
loop_
_entity_poly.entity_id
_entity_poly.type
_entity_poly.pdbx_seq_one_letter_code
_entity_poly.pdbx_strand_id
1 'polypeptide(L)'
;MLDRIKGGLFGVAIGDALGATTEFMSAEEIRGTYGKVTDIIGGGWLDLLPGEVTDDTAMTIAVAKGIIRNKENPIAAIGEEFLKWYKTNPPGCRQHHPHRVFVVCWRLV
;
A
#
# COMPACT_ATOMS: atom_id res chain seq x y z
N MET A 1 5.55 21.07 13.01
CA MET A 1 4.72 20.80 11.81
C MET A 1 5.34 19.71 10.93
N LEU A 2 6.61 19.84 10.54
CA LEU A 2 7.30 18.85 9.70
C LEU A 2 7.26 17.43 10.29
N ASP A 3 7.41 17.26 11.59
CA ASP A 3 7.38 15.94 12.22
C ASP A 3 6.02 15.25 12.11
N ARG A 4 4.93 16.02 12.08
CA ARG A 4 3.57 15.48 11.86
C ARG A 4 3.39 15.00 10.42
N ILE A 5 3.94 15.75 9.46
CA ILE A 5 3.91 15.36 8.04
C ILE A 5 4.76 14.10 7.82
N LYS A 6 5.98 14.06 8.36
CA LYS A 6 6.85 12.88 8.31
C LYS A 6 6.20 11.69 8.99
N GLY A 7 5.65 11.89 10.20
CA GLY A 7 4.93 10.86 10.93
C GLY A 7 3.71 10.33 10.17
N GLY A 8 2.99 11.20 9.45
CA GLY A 8 1.89 10.78 8.58
C GLY A 8 2.38 9.90 7.42
N LEU A 9 3.44 10.31 6.71
CA LEU A 9 3.99 9.53 5.59
C LEU A 9 4.58 8.18 6.04
N PHE A 10 5.32 8.17 7.16
CA PHE A 10 5.81 6.92 7.75
C PHE A 10 4.67 6.05 8.28
N GLY A 11 3.63 6.65 8.86
CA GLY A 11 2.46 5.92 9.36
C GLY A 11 1.72 5.17 8.25
N VAL A 12 1.58 5.80 7.07
CA VAL A 12 1.04 5.12 5.88
C VAL A 12 1.89 3.89 5.53
N ALA A 13 3.21 4.08 5.37
CA ALA A 13 4.10 2.98 4.97
C ALA A 13 4.16 1.84 6.00
N ILE A 14 4.19 2.17 7.29
CA ILE A 14 4.20 1.18 8.38
C ILE A 14 2.87 0.44 8.44
N GLY A 15 1.74 1.14 8.33
CA GLY A 15 0.41 0.55 8.37
C GLY A 15 0.16 -0.38 7.18
N ASP A 16 0.59 0.03 6.00
CA ASP A 16 0.58 -0.76 4.76
C ASP A 16 1.37 -2.07 4.93
N ALA A 17 2.67 -1.98 5.24
CA ALA A 17 3.52 -3.17 5.40
C ALA A 17 3.03 -4.13 6.51
N LEU A 18 2.48 -3.60 7.60
CA LEU A 18 1.91 -4.40 8.67
C LEU A 18 0.61 -5.10 8.23
N GLY A 19 -0.28 -4.36 7.56
CA GLY A 19 -1.61 -4.83 7.16
C GLY A 19 -1.60 -5.81 5.99
N ALA A 20 -0.66 -5.65 5.05
CA ALA A 20 -0.55 -6.47 3.84
C ALA A 20 -0.48 -7.97 4.11
N THR A 21 0.16 -8.36 5.22
CA THR A 21 0.26 -9.76 5.68
C THR A 21 -1.11 -10.40 5.88
N THR A 22 -2.07 -9.62 6.37
CA THR A 22 -3.41 -10.08 6.77
C THR A 22 -4.49 -9.70 5.77
N GLU A 23 -4.11 -9.19 4.60
CA GLU A 23 -5.06 -8.80 3.58
C GLU A 23 -5.93 -9.99 3.17
N PHE A 24 -7.23 -9.73 3.01
CA PHE A 24 -8.28 -10.72 2.72
C PHE A 24 -8.54 -11.79 3.80
N MET A 25 -7.88 -11.71 4.96
CA MET A 25 -8.17 -12.57 6.10
C MET A 25 -9.27 -11.95 6.98
N SER A 26 -10.14 -12.79 7.50
CA SER A 26 -11.06 -12.44 8.58
C SER A 26 -10.33 -12.34 9.92
N ALA A 27 -10.94 -11.64 10.89
CA ALA A 27 -10.37 -11.54 12.23
C ALA A 27 -10.21 -12.91 12.93
N GLU A 28 -11.05 -13.89 12.59
CA GLU A 28 -10.93 -15.26 13.11
C GLU A 28 -9.72 -15.98 12.51
N GLU A 29 -9.53 -15.89 11.19
CA GLU A 29 -8.36 -16.46 10.51
C GLU A 29 -7.04 -15.83 10.98
N ILE A 30 -7.02 -14.51 11.20
CA ILE A 30 -5.86 -13.81 11.74
C ILE A 30 -5.54 -14.31 13.15
N ARG A 31 -6.56 -14.43 14.02
CA ARG A 31 -6.37 -14.95 15.37
C ARG A 31 -5.94 -16.41 15.38
N GLY A 32 -6.49 -17.25 14.50
CA GLY A 32 -6.13 -18.67 14.41
C GLY A 32 -4.70 -18.89 13.91
N THR A 33 -4.26 -18.07 12.96
CA THR A 33 -2.95 -18.22 12.30
C THR A 33 -1.83 -17.52 13.05
N TYR A 34 -2.07 -16.28 13.47
CA TYR A 34 -1.05 -15.39 14.05
C TYR A 34 -1.32 -15.04 15.52
N GLY A 35 -2.51 -15.31 16.04
CA GLY A 35 -2.96 -14.82 17.35
C GLY A 35 -3.21 -13.31 17.32
N LYS A 36 -2.11 -12.54 17.27
CA LYS A 36 -2.11 -11.09 17.10
C LYS A 36 -0.88 -10.69 16.30
N VAL A 37 -1.07 -9.93 15.23
CA VAL A 37 0.03 -9.35 14.46
C VAL A 37 0.45 -8.04 15.13
N THR A 38 1.70 -8.00 15.60
CA THR A 38 2.31 -6.82 16.24
C THR A 38 3.54 -6.30 15.49
N ASP A 39 4.10 -7.14 14.63
CA ASP A 39 5.36 -6.90 13.94
C ASP A 39 5.15 -7.02 12.43
N ILE A 40 5.98 -6.32 11.65
CA ILE A 40 5.96 -6.41 10.19
C ILE A 40 6.67 -7.71 9.80
N ILE A 41 5.89 -8.74 9.50
CA ILE A 41 6.38 -10.10 9.20
C ILE A 41 6.37 -10.45 7.72
N GLY A 42 5.70 -9.66 6.87
CA GLY A 42 5.57 -9.95 5.43
C GLY A 42 4.71 -11.18 5.15
N GLY A 43 4.94 -11.83 4.02
CA GLY A 43 4.15 -12.95 3.53
C GLY A 43 2.80 -12.50 2.97
N GLY A 44 1.71 -13.06 3.51
CA GLY A 44 0.37 -12.86 2.97
C GLY A 44 0.21 -13.46 1.57
N TRP A 45 -0.90 -13.14 0.91
CA TRP A 45 -1.19 -13.67 -0.43
C TRP A 45 -0.25 -13.14 -1.53
N LEU A 46 0.44 -12.03 -1.25
CA LEU A 46 1.43 -11.41 -2.15
C LEU A 46 2.85 -11.95 -1.95
N ASP A 47 3.09 -12.82 -0.95
CA ASP A 47 4.42 -13.37 -0.60
C ASP A 47 5.50 -12.27 -0.44
N LEU A 48 5.16 -11.22 0.31
CA LEU A 48 6.02 -10.06 0.51
C LEU A 48 7.19 -10.36 1.46
N LEU A 49 8.32 -9.72 1.24
CA LEU A 49 9.38 -9.69 2.25
C LEU A 49 8.96 -8.80 3.44
N PRO A 50 9.44 -9.09 4.67
CA PRO A 50 9.19 -8.22 5.81
C PRO A 50 9.65 -6.77 5.52
N GLY A 51 8.72 -5.82 5.63
CA GLY A 51 8.97 -4.40 5.39
C GLY A 51 8.68 -3.92 3.96
N GLU A 52 8.33 -4.82 3.05
CA GLU A 52 7.81 -4.40 1.74
C GLU A 52 6.43 -3.76 1.88
N VAL A 53 6.23 -2.73 1.08
CA VAL A 53 4.99 -1.95 1.02
C VAL A 53 4.22 -2.29 -0.25
N THR A 54 2.92 -2.02 -0.26
CA THR A 54 2.03 -2.33 -1.38
C THR A 54 1.71 -1.09 -2.22
N ASP A 55 0.63 -1.14 -2.99
CA ASP A 55 0.20 -0.04 -3.85
C ASP A 55 -0.23 1.20 -3.06
N ASP A 56 -0.70 1.11 -1.81
CA ASP A 56 -1.04 2.29 -1.00
C ASP A 56 0.15 3.25 -0.86
N THR A 57 1.30 2.72 -0.43
CA THR A 57 2.51 3.53 -0.29
C THR A 57 3.03 3.99 -1.64
N ALA A 58 3.01 3.12 -2.65
CA ALA A 58 3.49 3.46 -3.98
C ALA A 58 2.67 4.60 -4.63
N MET A 59 1.34 4.53 -4.53
CA MET A 59 0.42 5.55 -5.05
C MET A 59 0.52 6.84 -4.24
N THR A 60 0.68 6.76 -2.91
CA THR A 60 0.95 7.93 -2.07
C THR A 60 2.22 8.67 -2.51
N ILE A 61 3.30 7.92 -2.77
CA ILE A 61 4.57 8.49 -3.28
C ILE A 61 4.39 9.09 -4.68
N ALA A 62 3.63 8.42 -5.56
CA ALA A 62 3.35 8.93 -6.91
C ALA A 62 2.57 10.25 -6.88
N VAL A 63 1.57 10.37 -5.99
CA VAL A 63 0.84 11.63 -5.75
C VAL A 63 1.80 12.73 -5.28
N ALA A 64 2.63 12.44 -4.27
CA ALA A 64 3.60 13.39 -3.75
C ALA A 64 4.59 13.87 -4.84
N LYS A 65 5.12 12.94 -5.65
CA LYS A 65 6.00 13.26 -6.78
C LYS A 65 5.30 14.14 -7.82
N GLY A 66 4.05 13.85 -8.15
CA GLY A 66 3.26 14.66 -9.08
C GLY A 66 3.04 16.09 -8.59
N ILE A 67 2.70 16.26 -7.30
CA ILE A 67 2.55 17.58 -6.65
C ILE A 67 3.87 18.36 -6.63
N ILE A 68 4.98 17.70 -6.30
CA ILE A 68 6.31 18.34 -6.31
C ILE A 68 6.67 18.81 -7.72
N ARG A 69 6.30 18.03 -8.75
CA ARG A 69 6.64 18.33 -10.15
C ARG A 69 5.82 19.47 -10.74
N ASN A 70 4.53 19.56 -10.42
CA ASN A 70 3.68 20.67 -10.83
C ASN A 70 2.63 20.97 -9.76
N LYS A 71 2.95 21.88 -8.84
CA LYS A 71 2.07 22.20 -7.71
C LYS A 71 0.74 22.84 -8.13
N GLU A 72 0.74 23.66 -9.19
CA GLU A 72 -0.44 24.41 -9.63
C GLU A 72 -1.42 23.55 -10.44
N ASN A 73 -0.92 22.55 -11.17
CA ASN A 73 -1.75 21.58 -11.92
C ASN A 73 -1.13 20.16 -11.89
N PRO A 74 -1.25 19.45 -10.76
CA PRO A 74 -0.53 18.20 -10.54
C PRO A 74 -1.16 16.99 -11.24
N ILE A 75 -2.41 17.06 -11.71
CA ILE A 75 -3.19 15.90 -12.12
C ILE A 75 -2.48 15.06 -13.19
N ALA A 76 -2.04 15.71 -14.29
CA ALA A 76 -1.31 15.02 -15.35
C ALA A 76 0.01 14.43 -14.84
N ALA A 77 0.69 15.14 -13.94
CA ALA A 77 1.95 14.69 -13.38
C ALA A 77 1.82 13.47 -12.47
N ILE A 78 0.77 13.44 -11.65
CA ILE A 78 0.40 12.28 -10.83
C ILE A 78 0.08 11.08 -11.73
N GLY A 79 -0.73 11.28 -12.78
CA GLY A 79 -1.09 10.22 -13.72
C GLY A 79 0.13 9.59 -14.40
N GLU A 80 1.13 10.39 -14.77
CA GLU A 80 2.38 9.85 -15.30
C GLU A 80 3.17 9.02 -14.27
N GLU A 81 3.21 9.43 -13.00
CA GLU A 81 3.88 8.66 -11.95
C GLU A 81 3.14 7.34 -11.67
N PHE A 82 1.81 7.32 -11.71
CA PHE A 82 1.02 6.09 -11.65
C PHE A 82 1.37 5.14 -12.80
N LEU A 83 1.41 5.65 -14.03
CA LEU A 83 1.76 4.84 -15.20
C LEU A 83 3.21 4.32 -15.13
N LYS A 84 4.15 5.11 -14.60
CA LYS A 84 5.53 4.67 -14.39
C LYS A 84 5.60 3.51 -13.41
N TRP A 85 4.91 3.59 -12.27
CA TRP A 85 4.86 2.50 -11.30
C TRP A 85 4.16 1.27 -11.88
N TYR A 86 3.02 1.44 -12.55
CA TYR A 86 2.29 0.32 -13.17
C TYR A 86 3.16 -0.46 -14.17
N LYS A 87 4.02 0.24 -14.93
CA LYS A 87 4.98 -0.37 -15.86
C LYS A 87 6.08 -1.20 -15.19
N THR A 88 6.34 -1.03 -13.89
CA THR A 88 7.29 -1.90 -13.16
C THR A 88 6.68 -3.27 -12.83
N ASN A 89 5.44 -3.52 -13.26
CA ASN A 89 4.73 -4.77 -13.09
C ASN A 89 4.61 -5.18 -11.60
N PRO A 90 3.97 -4.33 -10.78
CA PRO A 90 3.92 -4.50 -9.34
C PRO A 90 3.12 -5.76 -8.93
N PRO A 91 3.42 -6.34 -7.75
CA PRO A 91 2.61 -7.40 -7.16
C PRO A 91 1.15 -6.93 -6.95
N GLY A 92 0.19 -7.86 -6.97
CA GLY A 92 -1.24 -7.56 -6.83
C GLY A 92 -1.97 -7.09 -8.11
N CYS A 93 -1.31 -6.31 -8.99
CA CYS A 93 -1.93 -5.88 -10.26
C CYS A 93 -2.03 -6.97 -11.34
N ARG A 94 -1.28 -8.08 -11.21
CA ARG A 94 -1.21 -9.17 -12.20
C ARG A 94 -2.30 -10.24 -12.07
N GLN A 95 -2.86 -10.44 -10.88
CA GLN A 95 -3.72 -11.59 -10.62
C GLN A 95 -5.19 -11.23 -10.89
N HIS A 96 -5.70 -11.70 -12.03
CA HIS A 96 -7.13 -11.81 -12.29
C HIS A 96 -7.74 -12.79 -11.27
N HIS A 97 -8.07 -12.30 -10.07
CA HIS A 97 -9.11 -12.94 -9.27
C HIS A 97 -10.46 -12.43 -9.79
N PRO A 98 -11.36 -13.31 -10.27
CA PRO A 98 -12.59 -12.92 -10.97
C PRO A 98 -13.58 -12.08 -10.14
N HIS A 99 -13.29 -11.83 -8.86
CA HIS A 99 -14.13 -11.03 -7.97
C HIS A 99 -13.39 -10.01 -7.11
N ARG A 100 -12.05 -9.84 -7.25
CA ARG A 100 -11.25 -9.11 -6.25
C ARG A 100 -10.03 -8.42 -6.86
N VAL A 101 -10.27 -7.49 -7.76
CA VAL A 101 -9.23 -6.61 -8.32
C VAL A 101 -9.57 -5.18 -7.86
N PHE A 102 -8.56 -4.39 -7.50
CA PHE A 102 -8.66 -2.95 -7.16
C PHE A 102 -9.21 -2.56 -5.77
N VAL A 103 -9.00 -3.37 -4.73
CA VAL A 103 -9.33 -2.92 -3.37
C VAL A 103 -8.18 -3.18 -2.43
N VAL A 104 -7.14 -2.35 -2.52
CA VAL A 104 -6.50 -1.87 -1.29
C VAL A 104 -7.15 -0.54 -0.96
N CYS A 105 -8.36 -0.67 -0.40
CA CYS A 105 -9.17 0.47 0.03
C CYS A 105 -9.77 0.10 1.38
N TRP A 106 -9.18 0.67 2.43
CA TRP A 106 -9.87 1.09 3.65
C TRP A 106 -10.86 0.07 4.25
N ARG A 107 -10.33 -1.00 4.86
CA ARG A 107 -11.14 -1.80 5.83
C ARG A 107 -10.59 -1.82 7.25
N LEU A 108 -9.58 -1.01 7.55
CA LEU A 108 -9.08 -0.78 8.90
C LEU A 108 -8.85 0.72 9.16
N VAL A 109 -9.88 1.53 8.88
CA VAL A 109 -10.17 2.79 9.57
C VAL A 109 -11.67 2.99 9.61
#